data_AF-A0A957AMI9-F1
#
_entry.id   AF-A0A957AMI9-F1
#
_cell.length_a   1.000
_cell.length_b   1.000
_cell.length_c   1.000
_cell.angle_alpha   90.00
_cell.angle_beta   90.00
_cell.angle_gamma   90.00
#
_symmetry.space_group_name_H-M   'P 1'
#
loop_
_entity.id
_entity.type
_entity.pdbx_description
1 polymer ?
#
loop_
_entity_poly.entity_id
_entity_poly.type
_entity_poly.pdbx_seq_one_letter_code
_entity_poly.pdbx_strand_id
1 'polypeptide(L)'
;MVTRRSMIMGGGAAVVAAGADLAPVDGKKKKRKKNKRKTITQTFSNAASITLPGGVVTATATPYPSTIDVSGLTKGTIQKVRVFLNGYTYDVPDDIDVLLAASQLPGLNAIIMSDVGAANAVSNVDLVLDDNAANPLPDSDQLTSGTYRPANYTGSPDTWPAPAPAPSGKSALSVFNGQNPNGEWQLWINDWEGNGPGNFGGGWGIEITAQVKKKKKKKKKK
;
A
#
# COMPACT_ATOMS: atom_id res chain seq x y z
N MET A 1 35.56 49.46 17.72
CA MET A 1 36.76 48.77 18.22
C MET A 1 36.42 48.18 19.59
N VAL A 2 36.40 46.84 19.68
CA VAL A 2 36.62 45.96 20.88
C VAL A 2 35.81 46.26 22.16
N THR A 3 34.72 45.52 22.47
CA THR A 3 34.61 44.23 23.23
C THR A 3 34.97 44.30 24.72
N ARG A 4 34.03 43.87 25.59
CA ARG A 4 34.12 42.92 26.76
C ARG A 4 32.92 43.18 27.71
N ARG A 5 31.93 42.28 27.88
CA ARG A 5 31.81 41.02 28.67
C ARG A 5 31.96 41.14 30.20
N SER A 6 30.94 40.58 30.89
CA SER A 6 30.89 40.07 32.29
C SER A 6 30.79 41.12 33.41
N MET A 7 30.16 40.92 34.58
CA MET A 7 29.58 39.79 35.33
C MET A 7 28.79 40.39 36.53
N ILE A 8 27.56 39.94 36.85
CA ILE A 8 27.12 39.23 38.10
C ILE A 8 26.94 40.03 39.44
N MET A 9 25.72 39.86 39.98
CA MET A 9 25.23 39.74 41.38
C MET A 9 25.17 40.88 42.42
N GLY A 10 24.06 40.82 43.18
CA GLY A 10 23.83 41.34 44.53
C GLY A 10 22.81 42.48 44.53
N GLY A 11 21.66 42.45 45.17
CA GLY A 11 21.10 41.66 46.27
C GLY A 11 20.02 42.53 46.94
N GLY A 12 19.00 41.96 47.57
CA GLY A 12 18.10 42.73 48.44
C GLY A 12 16.65 42.27 48.42
N ALA A 13 16.29 41.52 49.45
CA ALA A 13 14.97 40.99 49.71
C ALA A 13 14.00 42.05 50.24
N ALA A 14 12.70 41.91 49.92
CA ALA A 14 11.61 42.21 50.85
C ALA A 14 10.37 41.40 50.46
N VAL A 15 10.01 40.50 51.35
CA VAL A 15 8.83 39.63 51.33
C VAL A 15 7.65 40.43 51.89
N VAL A 16 6.53 40.50 51.17
CA VAL A 16 5.21 40.68 51.79
C VAL A 16 4.26 39.68 51.13
N ALA A 17 3.84 38.71 51.92
CA ALA A 17 2.86 37.71 51.56
C ALA A 17 1.45 38.33 51.55
N ALA A 18 0.67 38.01 50.51
CA ALA A 18 -0.78 38.04 50.55
C ALA A 18 -1.26 36.72 49.94
N GLY A 19 -1.84 35.87 50.80
CA GLY A 19 -2.35 34.57 50.42
C GLY A 19 -3.57 34.69 49.51
N ALA A 20 -3.51 34.03 48.36
CA ALA A 20 -4.69 33.64 47.61
C ALA A 20 -4.78 32.11 47.68
N ASP A 21 -5.86 31.67 48.33
CA ASP A 21 -6.24 30.29 48.56
C ASP A 21 -6.40 29.55 47.22
N LEU A 22 -5.48 28.63 46.93
CA LEU A 22 -5.59 27.72 45.78
C LEU A 22 -6.37 26.49 46.23
N ALA A 23 -7.67 26.49 45.96
CA ALA A 23 -8.46 25.26 46.02
C ALA A 23 -7.82 24.18 45.12
N PRO A 24 -7.69 22.92 45.59
CA PRO A 24 -7.14 21.87 44.77
C PRO A 24 -8.11 21.55 43.64
N VAL A 25 -7.74 21.86 42.39
CA VAL A 25 -8.40 21.30 41.21
C VAL A 25 -8.19 19.80 41.27
N ASP A 26 -9.26 19.10 41.63
CA ASP A 26 -9.33 17.66 41.74
C ASP A 26 -9.25 17.05 40.33
N GLY A 27 -8.02 16.99 39.82
CA GLY A 27 -7.67 16.50 38.50
C GLY A 27 -7.84 14.99 38.43
N LYS A 28 -9.08 14.52 38.29
CA LYS A 28 -9.37 13.16 37.84
C LYS A 28 -8.74 12.97 36.45
N LYS A 29 -7.49 12.50 36.40
CA LYS A 29 -6.85 11.98 35.19
C LYS A 29 -7.77 10.90 34.63
N LYS A 30 -8.59 11.23 33.63
CA LYS A 30 -9.34 10.24 32.85
C LYS A 30 -8.29 9.29 32.25
N LYS A 31 -8.09 8.12 32.86
CA LYS A 31 -7.27 7.04 32.30
C LYS A 31 -7.77 6.83 30.86
N ARG A 32 -7.00 7.27 29.84
CA ARG A 32 -7.28 6.92 28.44
C ARG A 32 -7.40 5.40 28.41
N LYS A 33 -8.60 4.88 28.16
CA LYS A 33 -8.83 3.46 27.94
C LYS A 33 -7.94 3.08 26.76
N LYS A 34 -6.79 2.46 26.99
CA LYS A 34 -5.94 1.90 25.92
C LYS A 34 -6.82 0.93 25.14
N ASN A 35 -7.31 1.37 23.98
CA ASN A 35 -8.04 0.50 23.06
C ASN A 35 -7.05 -0.58 22.64
N LYS A 36 -7.19 -1.80 23.17
CA LYS A 36 -6.29 -2.90 22.86
C LYS A 36 -6.38 -3.19 21.35
N ARG A 37 -5.33 -2.87 20.61
CA ARG A 37 -5.15 -3.20 19.19
C ARG A 37 -4.54 -4.61 19.07
N LYS A 38 -4.70 -5.25 17.92
CA LYS A 38 -3.92 -6.43 17.50
C LYS A 38 -3.56 -6.29 16.03
N THR A 39 -2.38 -6.80 15.67
CA THR A 39 -2.04 -7.08 14.29
C THR A 39 -2.81 -8.30 13.82
N ILE A 40 -3.38 -8.24 12.63
CA ILE A 40 -3.91 -9.40 11.88
C ILE A 40 -3.37 -9.29 10.47
N THR A 41 -3.04 -10.44 9.88
CA THR A 41 -2.77 -10.60 8.46
C THR A 41 -3.90 -11.43 7.85
N GLN A 42 -4.49 -10.96 6.75
CA GLN A 42 -5.53 -11.67 6.01
C GLN A 42 -5.27 -11.55 4.51
N THR A 43 -5.53 -12.63 3.79
CA THR A 43 -5.44 -12.70 2.33
C THR A 43 -6.85 -12.70 1.75
N PHE A 44 -7.03 -11.93 0.69
CA PHE A 44 -8.24 -11.85 -0.13
C PHE A 44 -7.81 -12.12 -1.57
N SER A 45 -8.65 -12.80 -2.35
CA SER A 45 -8.27 -13.25 -3.69
C SER A 45 -9.45 -13.16 -4.64
N ASN A 46 -9.16 -12.84 -5.91
CA ASN A 46 -10.04 -13.03 -7.03
C ASN A 46 -9.34 -13.94 -8.03
N ALA A 47 -9.81 -15.19 -8.11
CA ALA A 47 -9.23 -16.22 -8.96
C ALA A 47 -9.77 -16.20 -10.40
N ALA A 48 -10.63 -15.24 -10.75
CA ALA A 48 -11.07 -15.09 -12.13
C ALA A 48 -9.88 -14.69 -13.01
N SER A 49 -9.72 -15.39 -14.13
CA SER A 49 -8.68 -15.09 -15.12
C SER A 49 -8.81 -13.65 -15.60
N ILE A 50 -7.67 -12.98 -15.74
CA ILE A 50 -7.56 -11.66 -16.37
C ILE A 50 -6.88 -11.86 -17.72
N THR A 51 -7.56 -11.56 -18.81
CA THR A 51 -7.06 -11.83 -20.17
C THR A 51 -6.63 -10.55 -20.87
N LEU A 52 -5.55 -10.63 -21.65
CA LEU A 52 -5.06 -9.57 -22.53
C LEU A 52 -5.46 -9.95 -23.97
N PRO A 53 -6.21 -9.10 -24.68
CA PRO A 53 -6.78 -9.46 -25.98
C PRO A 53 -5.74 -9.64 -27.10
N GLY A 54 -4.57 -9.02 -26.96
CA GLY A 54 -3.51 -8.98 -27.97
C GLY A 54 -3.88 -8.17 -29.22
N GLY A 55 -2.86 -7.77 -30.00
CA GLY A 55 -3.02 -7.13 -31.31
C GLY A 55 -3.55 -5.69 -31.29
N VAL A 56 -3.62 -5.05 -30.12
CA VAL A 56 -4.14 -3.70 -29.94
C VAL A 56 -3.19 -2.90 -29.04
N VAL A 57 -2.60 -1.84 -29.59
CA VAL A 57 -1.78 -0.88 -28.83
C VAL A 57 -2.63 -0.21 -27.75
N THR A 58 -2.11 -0.12 -26.53
CA THR A 58 -2.84 0.39 -25.35
C THR A 58 -4.10 -0.41 -24.99
N ALA A 59 -4.09 -1.73 -25.22
CA ALA A 59 -5.20 -2.61 -24.86
C ALA A 59 -5.41 -2.67 -23.36
N THR A 60 -6.67 -2.60 -22.93
CA THR A 60 -7.04 -2.91 -21.55
C THR A 60 -7.27 -4.41 -21.39
N ALA A 61 -6.91 -4.95 -20.22
CA ALA A 61 -7.23 -6.33 -19.91
C ALA A 61 -8.75 -6.55 -19.75
N THR A 62 -9.18 -7.80 -19.62
CA THR A 62 -10.57 -8.14 -19.28
C THR A 62 -10.58 -9.10 -18.09
N PRO A 63 -11.22 -8.76 -16.97
CA PRO A 63 -11.93 -7.50 -16.69
C PRO A 63 -10.99 -6.31 -16.46
N TYR A 64 -11.52 -5.09 -16.63
CA TYR A 64 -10.79 -3.82 -16.38
C TYR A 64 -11.70 -2.83 -15.63
N PRO A 65 -11.55 -2.69 -14.30
CA PRO A 65 -10.57 -3.36 -13.44
C PRO A 65 -10.97 -4.80 -13.07
N SER A 66 -10.00 -5.58 -12.57
CA SER A 66 -10.29 -6.75 -11.73
C SER A 66 -10.37 -6.34 -10.27
N THR A 67 -11.43 -6.74 -9.55
CA THR A 67 -11.72 -6.22 -8.20
C THR A 67 -11.64 -7.29 -7.10
N ILE A 68 -11.33 -6.85 -5.88
CA ILE A 68 -11.38 -7.64 -4.64
C ILE A 68 -12.05 -6.80 -3.54
N ASP A 69 -13.13 -7.31 -2.96
CA ASP A 69 -13.77 -6.73 -1.79
C ASP A 69 -13.06 -7.12 -0.48
N VAL A 70 -12.43 -6.15 0.16
CA VAL A 70 -11.78 -6.35 1.47
C VAL A 70 -12.71 -5.93 2.60
N SER A 71 -12.95 -6.85 3.54
CA SER A 71 -13.78 -6.57 4.72
C SER A 71 -13.28 -7.29 5.98
N GLY A 72 -13.95 -7.07 7.12
CA GLY A 72 -13.65 -7.76 8.38
C GLY A 72 -12.49 -7.18 9.20
N LEU A 73 -11.72 -6.21 8.68
CA LEU A 73 -10.64 -5.53 9.39
C LEU A 73 -11.19 -4.35 10.21
N THR A 74 -11.92 -4.64 11.30
CA THR A 74 -12.66 -3.64 12.08
C THR A 74 -11.79 -2.51 12.65
N LYS A 75 -12.05 -1.28 12.20
CA LYS A 75 -11.22 -0.09 12.47
C LYS A 75 -9.75 -0.34 12.11
N GLY A 76 -9.53 -1.05 11.01
CA GLY A 76 -8.21 -1.44 10.53
C GLY A 76 -7.37 -0.23 10.14
N THR A 77 -6.07 -0.38 10.30
CA THR A 77 -5.06 0.54 9.79
C THR A 77 -4.00 -0.32 9.14
N ILE A 78 -3.77 -0.14 7.83
CA ILE A 78 -2.80 -0.92 7.06
C ILE A 78 -1.39 -0.70 7.65
N GLN A 79 -0.66 -1.80 7.82
CA GLN A 79 0.75 -1.81 8.18
C GLN A 79 1.63 -2.34 7.06
N LYS A 80 1.08 -3.20 6.21
CA LYS A 80 1.75 -3.80 5.06
C LYS A 80 0.71 -4.35 4.08
N VAL A 81 1.03 -4.25 2.81
CA VAL A 81 0.32 -4.90 1.70
C VAL A 81 1.31 -5.80 0.97
N ARG A 82 0.85 -6.98 0.54
CA ARG A 82 1.50 -7.81 -0.48
C ARG A 82 0.49 -8.12 -1.58
N VAL A 83 0.96 -8.22 -2.81
CA VAL A 83 0.12 -8.60 -3.96
C VAL A 83 0.61 -9.94 -4.52
N PHE A 84 -0.32 -10.75 -5.00
CA PHE A 84 -0.06 -12.02 -5.66
C PHE A 84 -0.62 -11.90 -7.08
N LEU A 85 0.21 -12.12 -8.10
CA LEU A 85 -0.21 -12.20 -9.50
C LEU A 85 0.04 -13.64 -9.94
N ASN A 86 -1.02 -14.36 -10.32
CA ASN A 86 -0.94 -15.81 -10.49
C ASN A 86 -1.14 -16.24 -11.94
N GLY A 87 -0.31 -17.17 -12.41
CA GLY A 87 -0.38 -17.72 -13.75
C GLY A 87 -0.13 -16.69 -14.85
N TYR A 88 0.85 -15.80 -14.66
CA TYR A 88 1.23 -14.81 -15.65
C TYR A 88 1.85 -15.47 -16.89
N THR A 89 1.26 -15.23 -18.06
CA THR A 89 1.71 -15.74 -19.36
C THR A 89 1.63 -14.62 -20.39
N TYR A 90 2.76 -14.29 -21.02
CA TYR A 90 2.87 -13.27 -22.06
C TYR A 90 4.20 -13.37 -22.80
N ASP A 91 4.25 -12.94 -24.06
CA ASP A 91 5.44 -13.06 -24.90
C ASP A 91 6.47 -11.95 -24.65
N VAL A 92 6.02 -10.74 -24.30
CA VAL A 92 6.88 -9.56 -24.08
C VAL A 92 6.49 -8.88 -22.77
N PRO A 93 6.92 -9.40 -21.61
CA PRO A 93 6.47 -8.90 -20.31
C PRO A 93 6.67 -7.41 -20.05
N ASP A 94 7.60 -6.79 -20.77
CA ASP A 94 7.91 -5.37 -20.71
C ASP A 94 6.68 -4.48 -20.94
N ASP A 95 5.79 -4.89 -21.86
CA ASP A 95 4.65 -4.07 -22.27
C ASP A 95 3.47 -4.10 -21.30
N ILE A 96 3.55 -4.93 -20.26
CA ILE A 96 2.45 -5.14 -19.31
C ILE A 96 2.63 -4.26 -18.09
N ASP A 97 1.76 -3.27 -17.98
CA ASP A 97 1.71 -2.42 -16.80
C ASP A 97 0.55 -2.80 -15.88
N VAL A 98 0.82 -2.75 -14.58
CA VAL A 98 -0.12 -3.14 -13.53
C VAL A 98 -0.20 -2.05 -12.48
N LEU A 99 -1.39 -1.45 -12.33
CA LEU A 99 -1.70 -0.44 -11.33
C LEU A 99 -2.64 -0.99 -10.26
N LEU A 100 -2.20 -0.94 -9.00
CA LEU A 100 -3.04 -1.22 -7.83
C LEU A 100 -3.66 0.07 -7.31
N ALA A 101 -4.97 0.06 -7.12
CA ALA A 101 -5.72 1.13 -6.49
C ALA A 101 -6.76 0.60 -5.50
N ALA A 102 -7.37 1.49 -4.74
CA ALA A 102 -8.54 1.15 -3.94
C ALA A 102 -9.57 2.29 -4.02
N SER A 103 -10.82 1.97 -4.33
CA SER A 103 -11.86 2.97 -4.65
C SER A 103 -12.18 3.86 -3.44
N GLN A 104 -12.01 3.34 -2.22
CA GLN A 104 -12.17 4.10 -0.98
C GLN A 104 -11.00 5.04 -0.64
N LEU A 105 -9.90 5.01 -1.42
CA LEU A 105 -8.67 5.79 -1.21
C LEU A 105 -8.32 6.61 -2.47
N PRO A 106 -9.14 7.61 -2.85
CA PRO A 106 -8.92 8.37 -4.08
C PRO A 106 -7.53 9.03 -4.08
N GLY A 107 -6.81 8.91 -5.20
CA GLY A 107 -5.47 9.45 -5.39
C GLY A 107 -4.33 8.62 -4.78
N LEU A 108 -4.63 7.54 -4.05
CA LEU A 108 -3.61 6.57 -3.61
C LEU A 108 -3.63 5.34 -4.52
N ASN A 109 -2.55 5.13 -5.24
CA ASN A 109 -2.32 3.98 -6.10
C ASN A 109 -0.82 3.67 -6.18
N ALA A 110 -0.48 2.50 -6.71
CA ALA A 110 0.89 2.09 -6.97
C ALA A 110 0.99 1.36 -8.31
N ILE A 111 1.96 1.73 -9.15
CA ILE A 111 2.37 1.00 -10.35
C ILE A 111 3.26 -0.14 -9.89
N ILE A 112 2.68 -1.32 -9.74
CA ILE A 112 3.33 -2.43 -9.04
C ILE A 112 4.21 -3.29 -9.96
N MET A 113 4.05 -3.14 -11.27
CA MET A 113 4.81 -3.80 -12.33
C MET A 113 4.65 -2.96 -13.60
N SER A 114 5.76 -2.60 -14.26
CA SER A 114 5.80 -1.85 -15.53
C SER A 114 7.24 -1.87 -16.06
N ASP A 115 7.42 -2.10 -17.36
CA ASP A 115 8.71 -2.29 -18.05
C ASP A 115 9.61 -3.32 -17.35
N VAL A 116 9.09 -4.54 -17.15
CA VAL A 116 9.82 -5.62 -16.49
C VAL A 116 9.99 -6.83 -17.40
N GLY A 117 11.12 -7.51 -17.26
CA GLY A 117 11.41 -8.75 -17.96
C GLY A 117 11.85 -8.60 -19.41
N ALA A 118 11.84 -7.41 -20.01
CA ALA A 118 12.13 -7.17 -21.43
C ALA A 118 11.34 -8.13 -22.35
N ALA A 119 11.86 -8.43 -23.55
CA ALA A 119 11.27 -9.38 -24.50
C ALA A 119 11.52 -10.86 -24.15
N ASN A 120 11.54 -11.21 -22.86
CA ASN A 120 11.73 -12.58 -22.39
C ASN A 120 10.38 -13.20 -21.99
N ALA A 121 9.79 -13.98 -22.90
CA ALA A 121 8.48 -14.60 -22.70
C ALA A 121 8.36 -15.32 -21.35
N VAL A 122 7.18 -15.21 -20.74
CA VAL A 122 6.82 -15.89 -19.49
C VAL A 122 5.66 -16.84 -19.74
N SER A 123 5.69 -17.97 -19.05
CA SER A 123 4.60 -18.94 -19.08
C SER A 123 4.31 -19.43 -17.67
N ASN A 124 3.07 -19.20 -17.22
CA ASN A 124 2.56 -19.62 -15.91
C ASN A 124 3.47 -19.23 -14.73
N VAL A 125 3.89 -17.96 -14.71
CA VAL A 125 4.72 -17.38 -13.63
C VAL A 125 3.85 -16.84 -12.50
N ASP A 126 4.21 -17.17 -11.26
CA ASP A 126 3.58 -16.65 -10.05
C ASP A 126 4.48 -15.61 -9.37
N LEU A 127 4.00 -14.36 -9.27
CA LEU A 127 4.73 -13.26 -8.67
C LEU A 127 4.11 -12.85 -7.33
N VAL A 128 4.95 -12.73 -6.31
CA VAL A 128 4.58 -12.13 -5.02
C VAL A 128 5.29 -10.77 -4.90
N LEU A 129 4.52 -9.70 -4.84
CA LEU A 129 5.05 -8.35 -4.71
C LEU A 129 5.01 -7.91 -3.24
N ASP A 130 6.19 -7.61 -2.70
CA ASP A 130 6.42 -7.24 -1.32
C ASP A 130 7.56 -6.21 -1.24
N ASP A 131 7.28 -5.03 -0.67
CA ASP A 131 8.28 -3.96 -0.48
C ASP A 131 9.55 -4.42 0.27
N ASN A 132 9.46 -5.49 1.07
CA ASN A 132 10.58 -6.03 1.84
C ASN A 132 11.35 -7.16 1.11
N ALA A 133 10.99 -7.50 -0.13
CA ALA A 133 11.70 -8.52 -0.89
C ALA A 133 13.15 -8.08 -1.16
N ALA A 134 14.06 -9.07 -1.31
CA ALA A 134 15.48 -8.82 -1.49
C ALA A 134 15.81 -8.13 -2.83
N ASN A 135 15.10 -8.53 -3.89
CA ASN A 135 15.30 -8.03 -5.26
C ASN A 135 14.02 -7.33 -5.74
N PRO A 136 14.13 -6.28 -6.56
CA PRO A 136 12.99 -5.78 -7.32
C PRO A 136 12.64 -6.77 -8.44
N LEU A 137 11.48 -6.59 -9.08
CA LEU A 137 11.25 -7.22 -10.37
C LEU A 137 12.42 -6.87 -11.29
N PRO A 138 12.97 -7.83 -12.07
CA PRO A 138 14.04 -7.53 -13.00
C PRO A 138 13.53 -6.61 -14.12
N ASP A 139 14.33 -5.61 -14.47
CA ASP A 139 14.14 -4.77 -15.64
C ASP A 139 14.32 -5.62 -16.91
N SER A 140 15.54 -6.10 -17.18
CA SER A 140 15.83 -6.78 -18.46
C SER A 140 16.06 -8.31 -18.38
N ASP A 141 16.12 -8.87 -17.17
CA ASP A 141 16.33 -10.32 -16.95
C ASP A 141 15.01 -11.09 -16.95
N GLN A 142 15.05 -12.39 -17.27
CA GLN A 142 13.88 -13.28 -17.24
C GLN A 142 13.11 -13.19 -15.92
N LEU A 143 11.82 -12.88 -16.02
CA LEU A 143 10.87 -13.01 -14.92
C LEU A 143 10.65 -14.49 -14.61
N THR A 144 10.85 -14.86 -13.35
CA THR A 144 10.60 -16.22 -12.83
C THR A 144 9.68 -16.14 -11.62
N SER A 145 9.07 -17.26 -11.25
CA SER A 145 8.18 -17.29 -10.09
C SER A 145 8.96 -16.99 -8.82
N GLY A 146 8.46 -16.08 -7.99
CA GLY A 146 9.23 -15.62 -6.83
C GLY A 146 8.60 -14.45 -6.08
N THR A 147 9.37 -13.93 -5.13
CA THR A 147 8.99 -12.73 -4.35
C THR A 147 9.92 -11.58 -4.70
N TYR A 148 9.33 -10.47 -5.11
CA TYR A 148 10.03 -9.30 -5.63
C TYR A 148 9.47 -8.02 -5.02
N ARG A 149 10.27 -6.93 -5.02
CA ARG A 149 9.72 -5.60 -4.79
C ARG A 149 9.00 -5.15 -6.06
N PRO A 150 7.88 -4.42 -5.92
CA PRO A 150 7.27 -3.76 -7.07
C PRO A 150 8.26 -2.84 -7.78
N ALA A 151 8.14 -2.71 -9.09
CA ALA A 151 9.02 -1.87 -9.90
C ALA A 151 8.26 -1.21 -11.06
N ASN A 152 8.85 -0.14 -11.57
CA ASN A 152 8.46 0.61 -12.76
C ASN A 152 9.77 1.14 -13.37
N TYR A 153 10.09 0.75 -14.60
CA TYR A 153 11.35 1.07 -15.28
C TYR A 153 11.18 1.95 -16.53
N THR A 154 10.25 2.90 -16.53
CA THR A 154 10.07 3.80 -17.68
C THR A 154 10.92 5.08 -17.64
N GLY A 155 11.18 5.64 -18.83
CA GLY A 155 11.64 7.03 -19.00
C GLY A 155 10.49 8.04 -19.20
N SER A 156 9.24 7.59 -19.39
CA SER A 156 8.07 8.43 -19.68
C SER A 156 6.87 8.05 -18.81
N PRO A 157 5.98 8.97 -18.40
CA PRO A 157 4.90 8.62 -17.49
C PRO A 157 3.91 7.59 -18.05
N ASP A 158 3.71 6.49 -17.33
CA ASP A 158 2.70 5.48 -17.66
C ASP A 158 1.30 6.07 -17.56
N THR A 159 0.39 5.57 -18.41
CA THR A 159 -1.01 6.00 -18.43
C THR A 159 -1.95 4.82 -18.60
N TRP A 160 -3.10 4.91 -17.92
CA TRP A 160 -4.16 3.91 -18.01
C TRP A 160 -5.40 4.55 -18.64
N PRO A 161 -6.04 3.90 -19.64
CA PRO A 161 -7.32 4.35 -20.15
C PRO A 161 -8.38 4.47 -19.06
N ALA A 162 -9.28 5.46 -19.19
CA ALA A 162 -10.44 5.59 -18.31
C ALA A 162 -11.25 4.27 -18.32
N PRO A 163 -11.82 3.84 -17.18
CA PRO A 163 -12.05 4.61 -15.95
C PRO A 163 -10.94 4.51 -14.88
N ALA A 164 -9.74 4.05 -15.22
CA ALA A 164 -8.64 3.95 -14.26
C ALA A 164 -8.29 5.31 -13.63
N PRO A 165 -7.85 5.34 -12.37
CA PRO A 165 -7.39 6.57 -11.75
C PRO A 165 -6.07 7.02 -12.37
N ALA A 166 -5.81 8.34 -12.34
CA ALA A 166 -4.51 8.88 -12.74
C ALA A 166 -3.39 8.25 -11.88
N PRO A 167 -2.35 7.66 -12.49
CA PRO A 167 -1.28 7.01 -11.76
C PRO A 167 -0.43 8.02 -10.99
N SER A 168 0.03 7.62 -9.82
CA SER A 168 0.86 8.46 -8.95
C SER A 168 2.36 8.41 -9.29
N GLY A 169 2.76 7.51 -10.20
CA GLY A 169 4.16 7.23 -10.55
C GLY A 169 4.94 6.47 -9.45
N LYS A 170 4.28 6.05 -8.37
CA LYS A 170 4.93 5.33 -7.25
C LYS A 170 4.76 3.83 -7.42
N SER A 171 5.78 3.04 -7.04
CA SER A 171 5.67 1.56 -7.06
C SER A 171 5.52 0.91 -5.70
N ALA A 172 6.04 1.53 -4.63
CA ALA A 172 6.04 0.92 -3.31
C ALA A 172 4.61 0.72 -2.77
N LEU A 173 4.28 -0.49 -2.31
CA LEU A 173 2.98 -0.83 -1.71
C LEU A 173 2.74 -0.12 -0.38
N SER A 174 3.80 0.35 0.27
CA SER A 174 3.74 1.16 1.49
C SER A 174 3.02 2.50 1.31
N VAL A 175 2.69 2.93 0.09
CA VAL A 175 1.78 4.07 -0.16
C VAL A 175 0.41 3.90 0.52
N PHE A 176 -0.03 2.65 0.74
CA PHE A 176 -1.29 2.35 1.42
C PHE A 176 -1.17 2.30 2.95
N ASN A 177 0.04 2.39 3.53
CA ASN A 177 0.23 2.31 4.97
C ASN A 177 -0.51 3.44 5.71
N GLY A 178 -1.09 3.11 6.85
CA GLY A 178 -1.88 4.07 7.64
C GLY A 178 -3.33 4.22 7.18
N GLN A 179 -3.71 3.68 6.02
CA GLN A 179 -5.05 3.82 5.46
C GLN A 179 -6.04 2.77 5.98
N ASN A 180 -7.33 2.98 5.72
CA ASN A 180 -8.37 2.00 5.99
C ASN A 180 -8.29 0.85 4.96
N PRO A 181 -8.12 -0.41 5.40
CA PRO A 181 -8.01 -1.54 4.48
C PRO A 181 -9.34 -1.98 3.85
N ASN A 182 -10.49 -1.68 4.48
CA ASN A 182 -11.77 -2.21 4.00
C ASN A 182 -12.34 -1.35 2.88
N GLY A 183 -12.79 -2.00 1.81
CA GLY A 183 -13.32 -1.41 0.59
C GLY A 183 -12.92 -2.24 -0.62
N GLU A 184 -13.22 -1.74 -1.81
CA GLU A 184 -12.92 -2.42 -3.06
C GLU A 184 -11.51 -2.06 -3.53
N TRP A 185 -10.66 -3.08 -3.64
CA TRP A 185 -9.34 -2.99 -4.24
C TRP A 185 -9.43 -3.35 -5.71
N GLN A 186 -8.67 -2.66 -6.55
CA GLN A 186 -8.78 -2.70 -7.99
C GLN A 186 -7.40 -2.90 -8.61
N LEU A 187 -7.29 -3.91 -9.48
CA LEU A 187 -6.13 -4.14 -10.32
C LEU A 187 -6.47 -3.69 -11.75
N TRP A 188 -5.70 -2.73 -12.26
CA TRP A 188 -5.81 -2.21 -13.61
C TRP A 188 -4.61 -2.69 -14.40
N ILE A 189 -4.87 -3.29 -15.56
CA ILE A 189 -3.82 -3.88 -16.40
C ILE A 189 -4.04 -3.40 -17.82
N ASN A 190 -2.97 -2.93 -18.45
CA ASN A 190 -2.90 -2.58 -19.87
C ASN A 190 -1.67 -3.21 -20.51
N ASP A 191 -1.79 -3.42 -21.82
CA ASP A 191 -0.72 -3.80 -22.72
C ASP A 191 -0.43 -2.61 -23.63
N TRP A 192 0.80 -2.07 -23.57
CA TRP A 192 1.14 -0.84 -24.29
C TRP A 192 1.40 -1.07 -25.78
N GLU A 193 2.12 -2.13 -26.16
CA GLU A 193 2.58 -2.32 -27.55
C GLU A 193 1.68 -3.21 -28.40
N GLY A 194 0.69 -3.90 -27.80
CA GLY A 194 -0.32 -4.64 -28.55
C GLY A 194 0.24 -5.93 -29.16
N ASN A 195 1.12 -6.61 -28.43
CA ASN A 195 1.71 -7.89 -28.81
C ASN A 195 0.67 -9.04 -28.74
N GLY A 196 1.11 -10.29 -28.68
CA GLY A 196 0.22 -11.46 -28.67
C GLY A 196 -0.78 -11.48 -27.50
N PRO A 197 -1.75 -12.42 -27.47
CA PRO A 197 -2.65 -12.54 -26.32
C PRO A 197 -1.90 -13.00 -25.06
N GLY A 198 -2.43 -12.64 -23.90
CA GLY A 198 -1.82 -12.94 -22.60
C GLY A 198 -2.84 -13.18 -21.50
N ASN A 199 -2.37 -13.58 -20.32
CA ASN A 199 -3.24 -13.69 -19.15
C ASN A 199 -2.50 -13.67 -17.81
N PHE A 200 -3.26 -13.34 -16.77
CA PHE A 200 -3.04 -13.79 -15.39
C PHE A 200 -4.10 -14.87 -15.10
N GLY A 201 -3.79 -16.11 -15.49
CA GLY A 201 -4.78 -17.20 -15.54
C GLY A 201 -5.33 -17.60 -14.17
N GLY A 202 -4.56 -17.40 -13.10
CA GLY A 202 -4.98 -17.63 -11.72
C GLY A 202 -5.55 -16.38 -11.03
N GLY A 203 -5.75 -15.28 -11.77
CA GLY A 203 -6.16 -13.99 -11.23
C GLY A 203 -5.12 -13.43 -10.27
N TRP A 204 -5.59 -12.82 -9.18
CA TRP A 204 -4.72 -12.12 -8.25
C TRP A 204 -5.22 -12.19 -6.80
N GLY A 205 -4.35 -11.80 -5.88
CA GLY A 205 -4.67 -11.68 -4.47
C GLY A 205 -4.00 -10.48 -3.82
N ILE A 206 -4.55 -10.08 -2.69
CA ILE A 206 -3.97 -9.07 -1.81
C ILE A 206 -3.93 -9.61 -0.38
N GLU A 207 -2.76 -9.58 0.23
CA GLU A 207 -2.60 -9.83 1.66
C GLU A 207 -2.37 -8.51 2.39
N ILE A 208 -3.19 -8.28 3.40
CA ILE A 208 -3.14 -7.06 4.20
C ILE A 208 -2.82 -7.44 5.64
N THR A 209 -1.70 -6.91 6.12
CA THR A 209 -1.40 -6.85 7.55
C THR A 209 -1.89 -5.52 8.11
N ALA A 210 -2.79 -5.56 9.10
CA ALA A 210 -3.39 -4.36 9.68
C ALA A 210 -3.50 -4.40 11.22
N GLN A 211 -3.41 -3.23 11.84
CA GLN A 211 -3.81 -3.04 13.23
C GLN A 211 -5.33 -2.91 13.34
N VAL A 212 -5.98 -3.83 14.04
CA VAL A 212 -7.44 -3.81 14.25
C VAL A 212 -7.81 -3.72 15.74
N LYS A 213 -9.05 -3.37 16.04
CA LYS A 213 -9.54 -3.35 17.43
C LYS A 213 -9.75 -4.79 17.93
N LYS A 214 -9.21 -5.16 19.11
CA LYS A 214 -9.57 -6.44 19.76
C LYS A 214 -11.05 -6.43 20.15
N LYS A 215 -11.82 -7.43 19.68
CA LYS A 215 -13.18 -7.68 20.20
C LYS A 215 -13.08 -7.99 21.70
N LYS A 216 -13.88 -7.33 22.55
CA LYS A 216 -13.97 -7.67 23.98
C LYS A 216 -14.66 -9.03 24.11
N LYS A 217 -14.01 -10.03 24.72
CA LYS A 217 -14.71 -11.25 25.14
C LYS A 217 -15.75 -10.83 26.20
N LYS A 218 -17.05 -11.02 25.93
CA LYS A 218 -18.08 -10.91 26.98
C LYS A 218 -17.82 -12.05 27.97
N LYS A 219 -17.49 -11.73 29.23
CA LYS A 219 -17.46 -12.75 30.29
C LYS A 219 -18.89 -13.28 30.43
N LYS A 220 -19.10 -14.58 30.21
CA LYS A 220 -20.36 -15.24 30.63
C LYS A 220 -20.39 -15.13 32.15
N LYS A 221 -21.36 -14.41 32.71
CA LYS A 221 -21.69 -14.54 34.12
C LYS A 221 -22.28 -15.94 34.28
N LYS A 222 -21.61 -16.80 35.04
CA LYS A 222 -22.21 -17.96 35.70
C LYS A 222 -22.35 -17.57 37.16
#